data_AF-A0A7X1M9J2-F1
#
_entry.id   AF-A0A7X1M9J2-F1
#
_cell.length_a   1.000
_cell.length_b   1.000
_cell.length_c   1.000
_cell.angle_alpha   90.00
_cell.angle_beta   90.00
_cell.angle_gamma   90.00
#
_symmetry.space_group_name_H-M   'P 1'
#
loop_
_entity.id
_entity.type
_entity.pdbx_description
1 polymer ?
#
loop_
_entity_poly.entity_id
_entity_poly.type
_entity_poly.pdbx_seq_one_letter_code
_entity_poly.pdbx_strand_id
1 'polypeptide(L)'
;MSWTRALLAALAVCVLLLTGSVGCGSSGTQEQKIGESPSPVGELLDDSDEEGRLYREVDEEQAPEVGIEVQPNSSDSWDVRLTVRDFRFSPAGTKEKPVAGQGLAHLYLDGRLIARLRTPEYRLPAELVPRGTHHVTARLYADDGTVWAVDGEPIESTADITASEADPTMSAGATGVRTGGQGSPDRAGKAS
;
A
#
# COMPACT_ATOMS: atom_id res chain seq x y z
N MET A 1 -12.43 17.92 -46.13
CA MET A 1 -13.64 18.74 -46.35
C MET A 1 -13.77 19.70 -45.19
N SER A 2 -13.57 20.98 -45.48
CA SER A 2 -13.75 22.11 -44.57
C SER A 2 -15.23 22.32 -44.30
N TRP A 3 -15.59 22.68 -43.06
CA TRP A 3 -16.86 23.36 -42.82
C TRP A 3 -16.66 24.52 -41.86
N THR A 4 -16.70 25.72 -42.44
CA THR A 4 -16.85 27.00 -41.75
C THR A 4 -18.29 27.49 -41.92
N ARG A 5 -18.81 28.18 -40.89
CA ARG A 5 -19.71 29.36 -40.93
C ARG A 5 -20.24 29.57 -39.49
N ALA A 6 -19.74 30.52 -38.71
CA ALA A 6 -19.87 31.98 -38.81
C ALA A 6 -21.29 32.47 -38.50
N LEU A 7 -21.42 33.26 -37.41
CA LEU A 7 -22.36 34.38 -37.29
C LEU A 7 -21.73 35.45 -36.37
N LEU A 8 -21.49 36.61 -36.97
CA LEU A 8 -21.08 37.89 -36.38
C LEU A 8 -22.33 38.74 -36.10
N ALA A 9 -22.34 39.52 -35.01
CA ALA A 9 -22.97 40.85 -34.81
C ALA A 9 -23.17 41.07 -33.29
N ALA A 10 -22.95 42.23 -32.66
CA ALA A 10 -22.52 43.54 -33.08
C ALA A 10 -22.06 44.34 -31.83
N LEU A 11 -21.25 45.37 -32.09
CA LEU A 11 -20.71 46.37 -31.16
C LEU A 11 -21.77 47.14 -30.36
N ALA A 12 -21.44 47.46 -29.10
CA ALA A 12 -21.87 48.69 -28.46
C ALA A 12 -20.69 49.30 -27.68
N VAL A 13 -20.21 50.44 -28.18
CA VAL A 13 -19.20 51.30 -27.59
C VAL A 13 -19.87 52.24 -26.59
N CYS A 14 -19.37 52.30 -25.36
CA CYS A 14 -19.55 53.45 -24.47
C CYS A 14 -18.23 53.73 -23.74
N VAL A 15 -17.54 54.77 -24.21
CA VAL A 15 -16.43 55.44 -23.53
C VAL A 15 -17.02 56.53 -22.62
N LEU A 16 -16.47 56.69 -21.40
CA LEU A 16 -16.23 57.94 -20.62
C LEU A 16 -15.93 57.54 -19.15
N LEU A 17 -14.67 57.41 -18.74
CA LEU A 17 -13.75 58.42 -18.16
C LEU A 17 -13.80 58.57 -16.61
N LEU A 18 -12.68 58.16 -15.99
CA LEU A 18 -11.92 58.76 -14.85
C LEU A 18 -12.46 58.66 -13.40
N THR A 19 -11.79 57.86 -12.56
CA THR A 19 -11.09 58.30 -11.32
C THR A 19 -10.08 57.23 -10.88
N GLY A 20 -8.84 57.64 -10.63
CA GLY A 20 -7.75 56.75 -10.21
C GLY A 20 -7.74 56.46 -8.71
N SER A 21 -7.13 55.32 -8.37
CA SER A 21 -6.55 55.03 -7.06
C SER A 21 -5.16 54.46 -7.29
N VAL A 22 -4.14 55.18 -6.82
CA VAL A 22 -2.76 54.69 -6.73
C VAL A 22 -2.75 53.71 -5.56
N GLY A 23 -2.70 52.41 -5.86
CA GLY A 23 -2.50 51.36 -4.86
C GLY A 23 -1.05 50.89 -4.88
N CYS A 24 -0.22 51.45 -4.00
CA CYS A 24 1.00 50.78 -3.54
C CYS A 24 0.57 49.72 -2.53
N GLY A 25 0.89 48.45 -2.78
CA GLY A 25 0.52 47.37 -1.86
C GLY A 25 1.06 46.00 -2.26
N SER A 26 2.28 45.73 -1.80
CA SER A 26 2.81 44.44 -1.36
C SER A 26 3.13 43.34 -2.39
N SER A 27 4.44 43.06 -2.45
CA SER A 27 5.09 41.74 -2.46
C SER A 27 4.61 40.72 -3.50
N GLY A 28 5.46 40.53 -4.51
CA GLY A 28 5.36 39.38 -5.39
C GLY A 28 5.68 38.07 -4.67
N THR A 29 5.04 37.01 -5.14
CA THR A 29 5.65 35.70 -5.28
C THR A 29 5.24 35.20 -6.66
N GLN A 30 6.00 35.64 -7.67
CA GLN A 30 6.14 34.86 -8.87
C GLN A 30 7.04 33.71 -8.43
N GLU A 31 6.42 32.56 -8.16
CA GLU A 31 7.11 31.34 -7.74
C GLU A 31 8.04 30.94 -8.89
N GLN A 32 9.27 31.45 -8.80
CA GLN A 32 10.39 30.91 -9.54
C GLN A 32 10.55 29.51 -8.98
N LYS A 33 10.13 28.49 -9.76
CA LYS A 33 10.78 27.18 -9.70
C LYS A 33 12.23 27.39 -10.09
N ILE A 34 13.01 27.92 -9.14
CA ILE A 34 14.45 27.73 -9.12
C ILE A 34 14.59 26.22 -9.05
N GLY A 35 15.33 25.65 -10.00
CA GLY A 35 15.76 24.26 -9.92
C GLY A 35 16.57 24.12 -8.64
N GLU A 36 15.88 23.84 -7.55
CA GLU A 36 16.46 23.45 -6.30
C GLU A 36 17.04 22.07 -6.59
N SER A 37 18.37 21.98 -6.62
CA SER A 37 19.05 20.69 -6.80
C SER A 37 18.40 19.72 -5.83
N PRO A 38 17.83 18.60 -6.30
CA PRO A 38 17.04 17.72 -5.47
C PRO A 38 17.88 17.34 -4.26
N SER A 39 17.35 17.62 -3.07
CA SER A 39 17.98 17.14 -1.86
C SER A 39 18.14 15.63 -2.03
N PRO A 40 19.32 15.05 -1.81
CA PRO A 40 19.56 13.64 -2.13
C PRO A 40 18.69 12.69 -1.30
N VAL A 41 17.96 13.21 -0.31
CA VAL A 41 17.02 12.47 0.54
C VAL A 41 15.59 13.04 0.47
N GLY A 42 15.28 13.85 -0.55
CA GLY A 42 13.96 14.43 -0.76
C GLY A 42 13.62 15.63 0.14
N GLU A 43 12.55 16.33 -0.23
CA GLU A 43 11.93 17.45 0.50
C GLU A 43 10.81 16.94 1.42
N LEU A 44 10.60 17.59 2.57
CA LEU A 44 9.42 17.28 3.40
C LEU A 44 8.25 18.18 3.00
N LEU A 45 7.13 17.55 2.68
CA LEU A 45 5.88 18.25 2.40
C LEU A 45 5.08 18.44 3.69
N ASP A 46 4.16 19.41 3.67
CA ASP A 46 3.19 19.62 4.75
C ASP A 46 2.08 18.55 4.76
N ASP A 47 1.88 17.84 3.64
CA ASP A 47 0.94 16.73 3.52
C ASP A 47 1.39 15.50 4.31
N SER A 48 0.42 14.72 4.77
CA SER A 48 0.66 13.54 5.58
C SER A 48 -0.34 12.42 5.31
N ASP A 49 0.05 11.20 5.65
CA ASP A 49 -0.87 10.06 5.62
C ASP A 49 -1.94 10.11 6.74
N GLU A 50 -2.78 9.08 6.77
CA GLU A 50 -3.84 8.88 7.77
C GLU A 50 -3.30 8.74 9.21
N GLU A 51 -2.02 8.41 9.37
CA GLU A 51 -1.32 8.31 10.66
C GLU A 51 -0.60 9.61 11.05
N GLY A 52 -0.70 10.66 10.23
CA GLY A 52 -0.04 11.96 10.43
C GLY A 52 1.46 11.94 10.13
N ARG A 53 1.92 10.99 9.31
CA ARG A 53 3.32 10.89 8.87
C ARG A 53 3.52 11.76 7.64
N LEU A 54 4.41 12.74 7.74
CA LEU A 54 4.71 13.67 6.66
C LEU A 54 5.28 12.95 5.44
N TYR A 55 4.96 13.49 4.27
CA TYR A 55 5.47 13.02 2.99
C TYR A 55 6.87 13.56 2.74
N ARG A 56 7.70 12.70 2.13
CA ARG A 56 9.06 12.97 1.72
C ARG A 56 9.13 12.80 0.21
N GLU A 57 9.07 13.93 -0.47
CA GLU A 57 9.03 14.06 -1.93
C GLU A 57 10.41 13.81 -2.53
N VAL A 58 10.47 12.94 -3.54
CA VAL A 58 11.67 12.65 -4.32
C VAL A 58 11.35 12.76 -5.81
N ASP A 59 12.34 13.11 -6.63
CA ASP A 59 12.16 13.12 -8.08
C ASP A 59 11.76 11.73 -8.59
N GLU A 60 10.88 11.69 -9.58
CA GLU A 60 10.38 10.46 -10.22
C GLU A 60 11.54 9.56 -10.69
N GLU A 61 12.62 10.14 -11.22
CA GLU A 61 13.79 9.36 -11.69
C GLU A 61 14.59 8.66 -10.58
N GLN A 62 14.40 9.07 -9.33
CA GLN A 62 15.09 8.53 -8.15
C GLN A 62 14.12 7.86 -7.17
N ALA A 63 12.84 7.82 -7.52
CA ALA A 63 11.80 7.32 -6.66
C ALA A 63 11.91 5.81 -6.46
N PRO A 64 11.83 5.32 -5.21
CA PRO A 64 11.68 3.89 -5.00
C PRO A 64 10.31 3.43 -5.54
N GLU A 65 10.22 2.17 -5.95
CA GLU A 65 8.96 1.56 -6.38
C GLU A 65 8.64 0.36 -5.49
N VAL A 66 7.34 0.10 -5.27
CA VAL A 66 6.84 -1.12 -4.63
C VAL A 66 5.69 -1.71 -5.45
N GLY A 67 5.70 -3.03 -5.59
CA GLY A 67 4.57 -3.83 -6.04
C GLY A 67 4.24 -4.87 -4.98
N ILE A 68 2.97 -5.30 -4.91
CA ILE A 68 2.50 -6.32 -3.98
C ILE A 68 1.79 -7.45 -4.73
N GLU A 69 2.10 -8.69 -4.33
CA GLU A 69 1.38 -9.89 -4.72
C GLU A 69 0.91 -10.60 -3.45
N VAL A 70 -0.37 -11.03 -3.44
CA VAL A 70 -0.92 -11.80 -2.31
C VAL A 70 -1.53 -13.09 -2.84
N GLN A 71 -1.10 -14.22 -2.28
CA GLN A 71 -1.53 -15.55 -2.71
C GLN A 71 -1.97 -16.38 -1.51
N PRO A 72 -3.01 -17.21 -1.63
CA PRO A 72 -3.34 -18.16 -0.58
C PRO A 72 -2.18 -19.16 -0.41
N ASN A 73 -1.73 -19.37 0.82
CA ASN A 73 -0.69 -20.36 1.12
C ASN A 73 -1.29 -21.66 1.68
N SER A 74 -2.13 -21.53 2.71
CA SER A 74 -2.77 -22.62 3.42
C SER A 74 -4.18 -22.19 3.84
N SER A 75 -4.97 -23.07 4.45
CA SER A 75 -6.32 -22.69 4.94
C SER A 75 -6.28 -21.50 5.91
N ASP A 76 -5.14 -21.30 6.58
CA ASP A 76 -5.02 -20.39 7.71
C ASP A 76 -4.11 -19.17 7.42
N SER A 77 -3.61 -19.02 6.18
CA SER A 77 -2.71 -17.90 5.85
C SER A 77 -2.60 -17.57 4.37
N TRP A 78 -2.25 -16.31 4.11
CA TRP A 78 -1.86 -15.77 2.82
C TRP A 78 -0.36 -15.44 2.81
N ASP A 79 0.32 -15.71 1.70
CA ASP A 79 1.67 -15.22 1.46
C ASP A 79 1.59 -13.88 0.75
N VAL A 80 2.20 -12.87 1.36
CA VAL A 80 2.39 -11.53 0.80
C VAL A 80 3.85 -11.42 0.35
N ARG A 81 4.05 -11.08 -0.92
CA ARG A 81 5.36 -10.82 -1.50
C ARG A 81 5.41 -9.43 -2.10
N LEU A 82 6.40 -8.65 -1.66
CA LEU A 82 6.72 -7.34 -2.19
C LEU A 82 7.82 -7.45 -3.24
N THR A 83 7.62 -6.78 -4.37
CA THR A 83 8.68 -6.48 -5.33
C THR A 83 9.07 -5.02 -5.14
N VAL A 84 10.36 -4.73 -5.01
CA VAL A 84 10.82 -3.35 -4.83
C VAL A 84 11.91 -3.00 -5.84
N ARG A 85 11.95 -1.73 -6.26
CA ARG A 85 12.98 -1.17 -7.14
C ARG A 85 13.48 0.14 -6.54
N ASP A 86 14.78 0.38 -6.67
CA ASP A 86 15.46 1.55 -6.07
C ASP A 86 15.20 1.72 -4.56
N PHE A 87 14.86 0.62 -3.89
CA PHE A 87 14.55 0.56 -2.47
C PHE A 87 15.31 -0.57 -1.78
N ARG A 88 15.83 -0.27 -0.59
CA ARG A 88 16.52 -1.20 0.30
C ARG A 88 15.82 -1.24 1.65
N PHE A 89 15.46 -2.44 2.10
CA PHE A 89 14.98 -2.63 3.46
C PHE A 89 16.10 -2.40 4.50
N SER A 90 15.78 -1.63 5.52
CA SER A 90 16.66 -1.36 6.64
C SER A 90 16.68 -2.52 7.64
N PRO A 91 17.86 -2.96 8.11
CA PRO A 91 17.98 -3.93 9.20
C PRO A 91 17.36 -3.43 10.51
N ALA A 92 17.11 -4.36 11.44
CA ALA A 92 16.72 -3.98 12.79
C ALA A 92 17.83 -3.14 13.48
N GLY A 93 17.44 -2.10 14.20
CA GLY A 93 18.38 -1.20 14.90
C GLY A 93 19.03 -0.14 14.01
N THR A 94 18.63 0.01 12.75
CA THR A 94 19.00 1.18 11.92
C THR A 94 18.60 2.48 12.62
N LYS A 95 19.45 3.49 12.52
CA LYS A 95 19.18 4.83 13.09
C LYS A 95 18.00 5.47 12.37
N GLU A 96 17.18 6.21 13.11
CA GLU A 96 16.04 6.95 12.60
C GLU A 96 16.49 8.20 11.83
N LYS A 97 17.00 7.99 10.61
CA LYS A 97 17.44 9.05 9.69
C LYS A 97 17.12 8.66 8.25
N PRO A 98 16.63 9.58 7.43
CA PRO A 98 16.30 9.28 6.05
C PRO A 98 17.58 9.02 5.24
N VAL A 99 17.52 7.99 4.41
CA VAL A 99 18.53 7.67 3.39
C VAL A 99 17.76 7.36 2.11
N ALA A 100 18.16 7.95 1.00
CA ALA A 100 17.51 7.80 -0.30
C ALA A 100 17.23 6.33 -0.61
N GLY A 101 15.99 6.00 -0.99
CA GLY A 101 15.62 4.64 -1.35
C GLY A 101 15.84 3.62 -0.23
N GLN A 102 15.74 4.01 1.04
CA GLN A 102 15.93 3.08 2.16
C GLN A 102 14.89 3.29 3.25
N GLY A 103 14.44 2.18 3.84
CA GLY A 103 13.66 2.19 5.07
C GLY A 103 12.83 0.92 5.28
N LEU A 104 11.54 1.08 5.53
CA LEU A 104 10.61 -0.02 5.79
C LEU A 104 9.43 0.02 4.81
N ALA A 105 8.80 -1.14 4.59
CA ALA A 105 7.45 -1.17 4.02
C ALA A 105 6.45 -1.37 5.16
N HIS A 106 5.45 -0.51 5.27
CA HIS A 106 4.31 -0.74 6.16
C HIS A 106 3.22 -1.46 5.37
N LEU A 107 2.65 -2.49 5.97
CA LEU A 107 1.57 -3.28 5.39
C LEU A 107 0.26 -2.94 6.11
N TYR A 108 -0.75 -2.59 5.34
CA TYR A 108 -2.09 -2.22 5.79
C TYR A 108 -3.10 -3.23 5.28
N LEU A 109 -4.13 -3.50 6.08
CA LEU A 109 -5.33 -4.21 5.68
C LEU A 109 -6.53 -3.30 5.89
N ASP A 110 -7.20 -2.93 4.81
CA ASP A 110 -8.30 -1.93 4.79
C ASP A 110 -7.93 -0.65 5.56
N GLY A 111 -6.75 -0.10 5.29
CA GLY A 111 -6.23 1.12 5.94
C GLY A 111 -5.72 0.93 7.37
N ARG A 112 -5.83 -0.27 7.96
CA ARG A 112 -5.28 -0.55 9.29
C ARG A 112 -3.88 -1.15 9.19
N LEU A 113 -2.90 -0.52 9.84
CA LEU A 113 -1.54 -1.04 9.93
C LEU A 113 -1.52 -2.42 10.61
N ILE A 114 -0.98 -3.43 9.92
CA ILE A 114 -0.84 -4.80 10.42
C ILE A 114 0.61 -5.24 10.60
N ALA A 115 1.55 -4.69 9.84
CA ALA A 115 2.97 -5.04 9.95
C ALA A 115 3.91 -3.93 9.49
N ARG A 116 5.12 -3.89 10.06
CA ARG A 116 6.25 -3.08 9.58
C ARG A 116 7.35 -4.02 9.11
N LEU A 117 7.57 -4.06 7.81
CA LEU A 117 8.40 -5.05 7.13
C LEU A 117 9.80 -4.53 6.89
N ARG A 118 10.77 -5.37 7.23
CA ARG A 118 12.21 -5.20 6.92
C ARG A 118 12.70 -6.24 5.91
N THR A 119 11.76 -6.96 5.31
CA THR A 119 11.95 -8.03 4.33
C THR A 119 10.78 -7.98 3.34
N PRO A 120 10.97 -8.47 2.09
CA PRO A 120 9.91 -8.42 1.08
C PRO A 120 8.79 -9.43 1.31
N GLU A 121 8.95 -10.40 2.22
CA GLU A 121 7.98 -11.46 2.45
C GLU A 121 7.29 -11.28 3.80
N TYR A 122 5.99 -11.55 3.82
CA TYR A 122 5.18 -11.57 5.04
C TYR A 122 4.09 -12.64 4.94
N ARG A 123 3.87 -13.38 6.04
CA ARG A 123 2.76 -14.32 6.14
C ARG A 123 1.60 -13.66 6.89
N LEU A 124 0.52 -13.38 6.17
CA LEU A 124 -0.70 -12.79 6.70
C LEU A 124 -1.61 -13.88 7.27
N PRO A 125 -1.87 -13.90 8.60
CA PRO A 125 -2.82 -14.85 9.19
C PRO A 125 -4.23 -14.63 8.63
N ALA A 126 -4.91 -15.71 8.24
CA ALA A 126 -6.27 -15.62 7.70
C ALA A 126 -7.29 -15.10 8.72
N GLU A 127 -7.02 -15.24 10.03
CA GLU A 127 -7.85 -14.68 11.11
C GLU A 127 -7.92 -13.15 11.09
N LEU A 128 -6.94 -12.47 10.47
CA LEU A 128 -6.96 -11.02 10.30
C LEU A 128 -7.81 -10.58 9.11
N VAL A 129 -8.20 -11.50 8.24
CA VAL A 129 -8.95 -11.24 7.01
C VAL A 129 -10.36 -11.83 7.17
N PRO A 130 -11.35 -11.02 7.58
CA PRO A 130 -12.74 -11.46 7.63
C PRO A 130 -13.23 -11.95 6.27
N ARG A 131 -14.45 -12.50 6.25
CA ARG A 131 -15.07 -12.89 4.98
C ARG A 131 -15.40 -11.67 4.15
N GLY A 132 -15.15 -11.78 2.85
CA GLY A 132 -15.37 -10.71 1.89
C GLY A 132 -14.08 -10.34 1.17
N THR A 133 -14.14 -9.24 0.44
CA THR A 133 -13.01 -8.67 -0.28
C THR A 133 -12.39 -7.57 0.58
N HIS A 134 -11.06 -7.64 0.72
CA HIS A 134 -10.26 -6.74 1.53
C HIS A 134 -9.07 -6.24 0.71
N HIS A 135 -8.54 -5.07 1.06
CA HIS A 135 -7.43 -4.45 0.36
C HIS A 135 -6.16 -4.54 1.22
N VAL A 136 -5.10 -5.09 0.64
CA VAL A 136 -3.78 -5.14 1.25
C VAL A 136 -2.90 -4.11 0.58
N THR A 137 -2.48 -3.09 1.33
CA THR A 137 -1.66 -1.98 0.82
C THR A 137 -0.27 -2.05 1.43
N ALA A 138 0.77 -2.00 0.59
CA ALA A 138 2.14 -1.82 1.02
C ALA A 138 2.59 -0.39 0.68
N ARG A 139 3.00 0.38 1.69
CA ARG A 139 3.49 1.76 1.54
C ARG A 139 4.93 1.86 2.03
N LEU A 140 5.77 2.62 1.33
CA LEU A 140 7.18 2.78 1.68
C LEU A 140 7.42 3.96 2.63
N TYR A 141 8.22 3.71 3.66
CA TYR A 141 8.62 4.69 4.67
C TYR A 141 10.14 4.79 4.75
N ALA A 142 10.65 6.00 4.97
CA ALA A 142 12.02 6.23 5.38
C ALA A 142 12.26 5.79 6.83
N ASP A 143 13.52 5.62 7.24
CA ASP A 143 13.86 5.20 8.61
C ASP A 143 13.50 6.24 9.70
N ASP A 144 13.31 7.52 9.36
CA ASP A 144 12.75 8.54 10.27
C ASP A 144 11.21 8.47 10.36
N GLY A 145 10.61 7.56 9.60
CA GLY A 145 9.18 7.28 9.52
C GLY A 145 8.39 8.32 8.70
N THR A 146 9.04 9.08 7.84
CA THR A 146 8.36 9.86 6.78
C THR A 146 7.97 8.93 5.63
N VAL A 147 6.90 9.25 4.92
CA VAL A 147 6.39 8.45 3.79
C VAL A 147 7.15 8.84 2.54
N TRP A 148 7.70 7.89 1.78
CA TRP A 148 8.25 8.23 0.46
C TRP A 148 7.11 8.62 -0.49
N ALA A 149 7.26 9.74 -1.20
CA ALA A 149 6.25 10.28 -2.09
C ALA A 149 6.86 10.78 -3.42
N VAL A 150 6.04 10.78 -4.47
CA VAL A 150 6.32 11.41 -5.78
C VAL A 150 5.09 12.20 -6.18
N ASP A 151 5.28 13.43 -6.64
CA ASP A 151 4.24 14.39 -6.98
C ASP A 151 3.20 14.58 -5.87
N GLY A 152 3.63 14.48 -4.60
CA GLY A 152 2.75 14.59 -3.43
C GLY A 152 1.90 13.34 -3.15
N GLU A 153 2.11 12.26 -3.89
CA GLU A 153 1.39 11.00 -3.73
C GLU A 153 2.29 9.95 -3.04
N PRO A 154 1.78 9.22 -2.04
CA PRO A 154 2.58 8.22 -1.34
C PRO A 154 2.94 7.07 -2.28
N ILE A 155 4.17 6.59 -2.18
CA ILE A 155 4.65 5.43 -2.91
C ILE A 155 4.10 4.17 -2.24
N GLU A 156 3.02 3.64 -2.82
CA GLU A 156 2.32 2.46 -2.34
C GLU A 156 1.78 1.57 -3.47
N SER A 157 1.44 0.34 -3.12
CA SER A 157 0.78 -0.60 -4.02
C SER A 157 -0.25 -1.42 -3.27
N THR A 158 -1.39 -1.68 -3.91
CA THR A 158 -2.53 -2.36 -3.31
C THR A 158 -2.92 -3.60 -4.09
N ALA A 159 -3.21 -4.69 -3.39
CA ALA A 159 -3.78 -5.92 -3.93
C ALA A 159 -5.05 -6.31 -3.20
N ASP A 160 -6.01 -6.86 -3.94
CA ASP A 160 -7.25 -7.38 -3.38
C ASP A 160 -7.07 -8.82 -2.93
N ILE A 161 -7.64 -9.15 -1.76
CA ILE A 161 -7.80 -10.53 -1.30
C ILE A 161 -9.27 -10.80 -1.05
N THR A 162 -9.73 -12.02 -1.35
CA THR A 162 -11.10 -12.44 -1.08
C THR A 162 -11.08 -13.70 -0.22
N ALA A 163 -11.51 -13.56 1.04
CA ALA A 163 -11.64 -14.68 1.95
C ALA A 163 -13.06 -15.26 1.88
N SER A 164 -13.13 -16.54 1.55
CA SER A 164 -14.36 -17.34 1.58
C SER A 164 -14.30 -18.31 2.76
N GLU A 165 -15.43 -18.94 3.11
CA GLU A 165 -15.40 -20.06 4.06
C GLU A 165 -14.47 -21.16 3.56
N ALA A 166 -13.52 -21.57 4.38
CA ALA A 166 -12.95 -22.90 4.25
C ALA A 166 -14.07 -23.89 4.60
N ASP A 167 -14.46 -24.74 3.65
CA ASP A 167 -15.39 -25.84 3.92
C ASP A 167 -14.81 -26.70 5.06
N PRO A 168 -15.47 -26.82 6.23
CA PRO A 168 -14.94 -27.58 7.37
C PRO A 168 -14.85 -29.10 7.11
N THR A 169 -15.19 -29.56 5.90
CA THR A 169 -15.35 -30.98 5.58
C THR A 169 -14.06 -31.64 5.05
N MET A 170 -13.05 -30.88 4.61
CA MET A 170 -11.82 -31.48 4.06
C MET A 170 -10.76 -31.85 5.12
N SER A 171 -10.95 -31.46 6.39
CA SER A 171 -10.01 -31.77 7.49
C SER A 171 -10.46 -32.94 8.40
N ALA A 172 -11.67 -33.48 8.21
CA ALA A 172 -12.21 -34.59 9.01
C ALA A 172 -12.20 -35.95 8.26
N GLY A 173 -11.30 -36.15 7.30
CA GLY A 173 -11.24 -37.33 6.43
C GLY A 173 -10.18 -38.39 6.77
N ALA A 174 -9.45 -38.28 7.88
CA ALA A 174 -8.36 -39.21 8.21
C ALA A 174 -8.41 -39.75 9.65
N THR A 175 -9.59 -40.07 10.18
CA THR A 175 -9.70 -40.85 11.43
C THR A 175 -10.93 -41.76 11.43
N GLY A 176 -10.96 -42.69 10.47
CA GLY A 176 -11.96 -43.76 10.39
C GLY A 176 -11.41 -45.13 10.80
N VAL A 177 -11.30 -45.36 12.11
CA VAL A 177 -11.61 -46.61 12.84
C VAL A 177 -11.25 -47.96 12.18
N ARG A 178 -10.28 -48.67 12.77
CA ARG A 178 -10.34 -50.14 12.94
C ARG A 178 -9.84 -50.52 14.32
N THR A 179 -10.75 -50.58 15.28
CA THR A 179 -10.51 -51.17 16.61
C THR A 179 -11.73 -52.01 16.99
N GLY A 180 -11.49 -53.27 17.34
CA GLY A 180 -12.43 -54.09 18.11
C GLY A 180 -12.85 -55.40 17.46
N GLY A 181 -12.42 -56.53 18.04
CA GLY A 181 -12.90 -57.86 17.66
C GLY A 181 -12.27 -59.01 18.43
N GLN A 182 -12.21 -58.91 19.76
CA GLN A 182 -11.82 -59.97 20.69
C GLN A 182 -12.84 -61.11 20.66
N GLY A 183 -12.39 -62.37 20.57
CA GLY A 183 -13.24 -63.55 20.66
C GLY A 183 -12.44 -64.83 20.94
N SER A 184 -12.15 -65.09 22.22
CA SER A 184 -11.81 -66.43 22.71
C SER A 184 -13.08 -67.28 22.83
N PRO A 185 -12.98 -68.60 22.60
CA PRO A 185 -13.64 -69.52 23.53
C PRO A 185 -12.74 -70.69 23.95
N ASP A 186 -12.59 -70.87 25.25
CA ASP A 186 -12.37 -72.18 25.87
C ASP A 186 -13.71 -72.94 25.91
N ARG A 187 -13.72 -74.23 25.52
CA ARG A 187 -14.36 -75.34 26.27
C ARG A 187 -14.31 -76.68 25.49
N ALA A 188 -13.53 -77.61 26.06
CA ALA A 188 -13.66 -79.07 26.16
C ALA A 188 -14.64 -79.87 25.26
N GLY A 189 -14.12 -80.96 24.68
CA GLY A 189 -14.87 -82.14 24.23
C GLY A 189 -13.97 -83.37 24.10
N LYS A 190 -14.32 -84.45 24.82
CA LYS A 190 -13.63 -85.76 24.89
C LYS A 190 -14.07 -86.74 23.76
N ALA A 191 -13.32 -87.85 23.68
CA ALA A 191 -13.62 -89.18 23.12
C ALA A 191 -13.39 -89.32 21.60
N SER A 192 -12.80 -90.40 21.07
CA SER A 192 -12.51 -91.76 21.54
C SER A 192 -11.22 -92.29 20.92
#